data_AF-A0A2R3ZAR4-F1
#
_entry.id   AF-A0A2R3ZAR4-F1
#
_cell.length_a   1.000
_cell.length_b   1.000
_cell.length_c   1.000
_cell.angle_alpha   90.00
_cell.angle_beta   90.00
_cell.angle_gamma   90.00
#
_symmetry.space_group_name_H-M   'P 1'
#
loop_
_entity.id
_entity.type
_entity.pdbx_description
1 polymer ?
#
loop_
_entity_poly.entity_id
_entity_poly.type
_entity_poly.pdbx_seq_one_letter_code
_entity_poly.pdbx_strand_id
1 'polypeptide(L)'
;MVLKDRKGAWQFTKSFFFNEAVTFGLKVALNKPRPFNNGDNAFPSGHTSTTFQSASFIHQRYGFKYSIPAYALAGFTAFSRINAQKHDGYDILAGAVVGIGSTLLFTTPYQEEHMQLTFSSTNDEYLIGFKYSF
;
A
#
# COMPACT_ATOMS: atom_id res chain seq x y z
N MET A 1 -7.69 -14.49 -0.65
CA MET A 1 -7.89 -13.27 -1.49
C MET A 1 -9.40 -13.09 -1.62
N VAL A 2 -9.96 -11.97 -1.14
CA VAL A 2 -11.42 -11.75 -1.22
C VAL A 2 -11.79 -11.66 -2.70
N LEU A 3 -12.39 -12.72 -3.25
CA LEU A 3 -12.57 -12.94 -4.69
C LEU A 3 -13.46 -11.90 -5.40
N LYS A 4 -13.90 -10.84 -4.72
CA LYS A 4 -14.80 -9.80 -5.26
C LYS A 4 -14.33 -8.34 -5.11
N ASP A 5 -13.19 -8.04 -4.47
CA ASP A 5 -12.73 -6.63 -4.34
C ASP A 5 -11.99 -6.11 -5.59
N ARG A 6 -12.73 -5.95 -6.70
CA ARG A 6 -12.17 -5.39 -7.95
C ARG A 6 -11.69 -3.95 -7.79
N LYS A 7 -12.37 -3.16 -6.95
CA LYS A 7 -11.97 -1.78 -6.64
C LYS A 7 -10.62 -1.76 -5.92
N GLY A 8 -10.44 -2.61 -4.91
CA GLY A 8 -9.17 -2.76 -4.21
C GLY A 8 -8.05 -3.24 -5.12
N ALA A 9 -8.31 -4.21 -6.00
CA ALA A 9 -7.32 -4.65 -6.99
C ALA A 9 -6.85 -3.48 -7.88
N TRP A 10 -7.77 -2.63 -8.33
CA TRP A 10 -7.42 -1.45 -9.12
C TRP A 10 -6.66 -0.38 -8.32
N GLN A 11 -7.05 -0.14 -7.07
CA GLN A 11 -6.35 0.78 -6.17
C GLN A 11 -4.93 0.29 -5.85
N PHE A 12 -4.76 -1.01 -5.63
CA PHE A 12 -3.45 -1.64 -5.46
C PHE A 12 -2.59 -1.40 -6.70
N THR A 13 -3.10 -1.73 -7.88
CA THR A 13 -2.37 -1.55 -9.15
C THR A 13 -1.94 -0.10 -9.36
N LYS A 14 -2.83 0.88 -9.14
CA LYS A 14 -2.48 2.31 -9.23
C LYS A 14 -1.37 2.70 -8.26
N SER A 15 -1.52 2.33 -6.98
CA SER A 15 -0.53 2.62 -5.93
C SER A 15 0.81 1.97 -6.25
N PHE A 16 0.81 0.74 -6.76
CA PHE A 16 1.99 -0.01 -7.13
C PHE A 16 2.75 0.64 -8.28
N PHE A 17 2.07 0.97 -9.38
CA PHE A 17 2.74 1.63 -10.51
C PHE A 17 3.28 3.00 -10.14
N PHE A 18 2.54 3.76 -9.33
CA PHE A 18 3.03 5.04 -8.82
C PHE A 18 4.28 4.85 -7.94
N ASN A 19 4.26 3.89 -7.02
CA ASN A 19 5.41 3.53 -6.19
C ASN A 19 6.65 3.18 -7.02
N GLU A 20 6.49 2.32 -8.03
CA GLU A 20 7.60 1.91 -8.90
C GLU A 20 8.14 3.08 -9.71
N ALA A 21 7.26 3.92 -10.27
CA ALA A 21 7.66 5.11 -11.03
C ALA A 21 8.47 6.09 -10.16
N VAL A 22 8.00 6.38 -8.94
CA VAL A 22 8.71 7.26 -8.00
C VAL A 22 10.02 6.63 -7.55
N THR A 23 10.02 5.34 -7.21
CA THR A 23 11.23 4.64 -6.76
C THR A 23 12.30 4.61 -7.85
N PHE A 24 11.93 4.25 -9.08
CA PHE A 24 12.86 4.21 -10.20
C PHE A 24 13.34 5.61 -10.58
N GLY A 25 12.43 6.60 -10.60
CA GLY A 25 12.78 8.00 -10.86
C GLY A 25 13.81 8.52 -9.85
N LEU A 26 13.62 8.26 -8.55
CA LEU A 26 14.57 8.64 -7.51
C LEU A 26 15.90 7.90 -7.63
N LYS A 27 15.88 6.60 -7.98
CA LYS A 27 17.10 5.82 -8.22
C LYS A 27 17.97 6.44 -9.29
N VAL A 28 17.39 6.70 -10.45
CA VAL A 28 18.11 7.28 -11.58
C VAL A 28 18.56 8.71 -11.29
N ALA A 29 17.70 9.52 -10.65
CA ALA A 29 18.01 10.92 -10.38
C ALA A 29 19.15 11.10 -9.36
N LEU A 30 19.20 10.28 -8.30
CA LEU A 30 20.17 10.43 -7.23
C LEU A 30 21.41 9.56 -7.43
N ASN A 31 21.29 8.46 -8.19
CA ASN A 31 22.35 7.50 -8.51
C ASN A 31 23.33 7.23 -7.34
N LYS A 32 22.79 7.07 -6.14
CA LYS A 32 23.59 6.93 -4.93
C LYS A 32 24.42 5.62 -4.99
N PRO A 33 25.73 5.65 -4.74
CA PRO A 33 26.55 4.44 -4.66
C PRO A 33 26.12 3.58 -3.47
N ARG A 34 26.27 2.25 -3.60
CA ARG A 34 25.92 1.33 -2.50
C ARG A 34 26.98 1.38 -1.38
N PRO A 35 26.60 1.09 -0.12
CA PRO A 35 27.49 1.26 1.03
C PRO A 35 28.79 0.44 1.00
N PHE A 36 28.85 -0.60 0.15
CA PHE A 36 29.99 -1.52 0.02
C PHE A 36 30.57 -1.55 -1.41
N ASN A 37 30.46 -0.45 -2.15
CA ASN A 37 30.96 -0.31 -3.54
C ASN A 37 30.54 -1.43 -4.49
N ASN A 38 29.41 -2.09 -4.22
CA ASN A 38 28.94 -3.26 -4.97
C ASN A 38 27.86 -2.91 -6.00
N GLY A 39 27.98 -1.71 -6.58
CA GLY A 39 27.11 -1.13 -7.58
C GLY A 39 26.48 0.20 -7.15
N ASP A 40 25.66 0.75 -8.03
CA ASP A 40 25.00 2.05 -7.84
C ASP A 40 23.49 1.90 -7.65
N ASN A 41 22.77 3.02 -7.73
CA ASN A 41 21.32 3.12 -7.59
C ASN A 41 20.80 2.56 -6.25
N ALA A 42 21.49 2.88 -5.16
CA ALA A 42 21.16 2.43 -3.81
C ALA A 42 19.86 3.08 -3.29
N PHE A 43 19.67 4.37 -3.52
CA PHE A 43 18.55 5.12 -2.95
C PHE A 43 17.37 5.26 -3.91
N PRO A 44 16.12 5.06 -3.47
CA PRO A 44 15.70 4.31 -2.28
C PRO A 44 15.71 2.80 -2.55
N SER A 45 15.52 1.97 -1.52
CA SER A 45 15.38 0.51 -1.68
C SER A 45 14.06 0.15 -2.37
N GLY A 46 14.13 -0.37 -3.60
CA GLY A 46 12.95 -0.81 -4.36
C GLY A 46 12.20 -1.96 -3.69
N HIS A 47 12.90 -3.00 -3.23
CA HIS A 47 12.29 -4.14 -2.54
C HIS A 47 11.55 -3.72 -1.27
N THR A 48 12.13 -2.77 -0.53
CA THR A 48 11.48 -2.20 0.65
C THR A 48 10.25 -1.40 0.23
N SER A 49 10.36 -0.54 -0.79
CA SER A 49 9.24 0.27 -1.28
C SER A 49 8.05 -0.59 -1.68
N THR A 50 8.27 -1.62 -2.50
CA THR A 50 7.22 -2.51 -3.00
C THR A 50 6.55 -3.32 -1.88
N THR A 51 7.34 -3.86 -0.93
CA THR A 51 6.78 -4.69 0.15
C THR A 51 6.04 -3.87 1.20
N PHE A 52 6.54 -2.67 1.54
CA PHE A 52 5.83 -1.75 2.43
C PHE A 52 4.59 -1.14 1.76
N GLN A 53 4.60 -0.90 0.44
CA GLN A 53 3.40 -0.52 -0.32
C GLN A 53 2.33 -1.60 -0.20
N SER A 54 2.70 -2.87 -0.40
CA SER A 54 1.78 -4.00 -0.31
C SER A 54 1.23 -4.18 1.11
N ALA A 55 2.08 -4.10 2.14
CA ALA A 55 1.66 -4.18 3.54
C ALA A 55 0.74 -3.01 3.93
N SER A 56 1.07 -1.79 3.48
CA SER A 56 0.24 -0.59 3.66
C SER A 56 -1.10 -0.72 2.96
N PHE A 57 -1.15 -1.30 1.75
CA PHE A 57 -2.41 -1.54 1.05
C PHE A 57 -3.32 -2.47 1.85
N ILE A 58 -2.78 -3.58 2.36
CA ILE A 58 -3.54 -4.51 3.20
C ILE A 58 -4.03 -3.80 4.47
N HIS A 59 -3.17 -2.99 5.09
CA HIS A 59 -3.52 -2.22 6.29
C HIS A 59 -4.67 -1.26 6.02
N GLN A 60 -4.54 -0.41 5.00
CA GLN A 60 -5.55 0.60 4.69
C GLN A 60 -6.85 -0.03 4.20
N ARG A 61 -6.77 -1.06 3.35
CA ARG A 61 -7.95 -1.67 2.73
C ARG A 61 -8.67 -2.60 3.68
N TYR A 62 -7.97 -3.53 4.33
CA TYR A 62 -8.58 -4.63 5.10
C TYR A 62 -8.41 -4.47 6.61
N GLY A 63 -7.58 -3.53 7.07
CA GLY A 63 -7.40 -3.21 8.48
C GLY A 63 -6.15 -3.81 9.11
N PHE A 64 -5.85 -3.35 10.32
CA PHE A 64 -4.60 -3.62 11.04
C PHE A 64 -4.33 -5.12 11.23
N LYS A 65 -5.35 -5.90 11.66
CA LYS A 65 -5.24 -7.34 11.95
C LYS A 65 -4.64 -8.15 10.79
N TYR A 66 -5.02 -7.83 9.56
CA TYR A 66 -4.52 -8.52 8.36
C TYR A 66 -3.14 -8.03 7.92
N SER A 67 -2.76 -6.82 8.33
CA SER A 67 -1.50 -6.20 7.92
C SER A 67 -0.29 -6.61 8.76
N ILE A 68 -0.49 -7.08 10.01
CA ILE A 68 0.60 -7.50 10.90
C ILE A 68 1.57 -8.50 10.22
N PRO A 69 1.11 -9.65 9.67
CA PRO A 69 2.02 -10.57 8.99
C PRO A 69 2.65 -9.95 7.73
N ALA A 70 1.93 -9.05 7.04
CA ALA A 70 2.46 -8.37 5.86
C ALA A 70 3.60 -7.40 6.21
N TYR A 71 3.47 -6.62 7.29
CA TYR A 71 4.53 -5.74 7.77
C TYR A 71 5.72 -6.52 8.33
N ALA A 72 5.49 -7.68 8.96
CA ALA A 72 6.58 -8.56 9.39
C ALA A 72 7.41 -9.03 8.19
N LEU A 73 6.77 -9.45 7.10
CA LEU A 73 7.45 -9.83 5.85
C LEU A 73 8.14 -8.65 5.17
N ALA A 74 7.54 -7.46 5.20
CA ALA A 74 8.16 -6.24 4.69
C ALA A 74 9.41 -5.85 5.50
N GLY A 75 9.34 -5.95 6.83
CA GLY A 75 10.47 -5.74 7.73
C GLY A 75 11.61 -6.75 7.51
N PHE A 76 11.28 -8.04 7.36
CA PHE A 76 12.26 -9.06 6.99
C PHE A 76 12.93 -8.77 5.64
N THR A 77 12.15 -8.35 4.65
CA THR A 77 12.67 -7.95 3.33
C THR A 77 13.64 -6.78 3.48
N ALA A 78 13.25 -5.73 4.20
CA ALA A 78 14.11 -4.58 4.48
C ALA A 78 15.43 -4.98 5.17
N PHE A 79 15.35 -5.82 6.21
CA PHE A 79 16.52 -6.33 6.91
C PHE A 79 17.45 -7.12 5.98
N SER A 80 16.89 -8.02 5.15
CA SER A 80 17.69 -8.81 4.21
C SER A 80 18.47 -7.94 3.22
N ARG A 81 17.95 -6.76 2.85
CA ARG A 81 18.63 -5.82 1.95
C ARG A 81 19.84 -5.15 2.60
N ILE A 82 19.77 -4.87 3.91
CA ILE A 82 20.92 -4.40 4.70
C ILE A 82 21.93 -5.54 4.86
N ASN A 83 21.45 -6.73 5.26
CA ASN A 83 22.32 -7.89 5.47
C ASN A 83 23.06 -8.33 4.20
N ALA A 84 22.41 -8.20 3.03
CA ALA A 84 23.03 -8.42 1.73
C ALA A 84 23.93 -7.26 1.27
N GLN A 85 24.22 -6.29 2.15
CA GLN A 85 25.11 -5.17 1.90
C GLN A 85 24.70 -4.34 0.67
N LYS A 86 23.39 -4.25 0.40
CA LYS A 86 22.86 -3.56 -0.79
C LYS A 86 22.33 -2.16 -0.49
N HIS A 87 21.94 -1.90 0.75
CA HIS A 87 21.26 -0.69 1.18
C HIS A 87 21.66 -0.34 2.61
N ASP A 88 21.70 0.95 2.94
CA ASP A 88 21.81 1.41 4.33
C ASP A 88 20.43 1.73 4.94
N GLY A 89 20.41 2.13 6.21
CA GLY A 89 19.17 2.47 6.92
C GLY A 89 18.36 3.58 6.24
N TYR A 90 19.01 4.56 5.60
CA TYR A 90 18.32 5.65 4.92
C TYR A 90 17.65 5.18 3.63
N ASP A 91 18.30 4.31 2.86
CA ASP A 91 17.72 3.71 1.66
C ASP A 91 16.45 2.90 1.98
N ILE A 92 16.48 2.19 3.12
CA ILE A 92 15.36 1.41 3.64
C ILE A 92 14.23 2.33 4.13
N LEU A 93 14.55 3.33 4.96
CA LEU A 93 13.57 4.27 5.49
C LEU A 93 12.86 5.01 4.35
N ALA A 94 13.61 5.53 3.37
CA ALA A 94 13.04 6.21 2.22
C ALA A 94 12.16 5.28 1.37
N GLY A 95 12.58 4.03 1.15
CA GLY A 95 11.76 3.04 0.48
C GLY A 95 10.43 2.80 1.22
N ALA A 96 10.47 2.61 2.53
CA ALA A 96 9.26 2.43 3.32
C ALA A 96 8.31 3.64 3.23
N VAL A 97 8.85 4.86 3.29
CA VAL A 97 8.07 6.11 3.14
C VAL A 97 7.41 6.20 1.76
N VAL A 98 8.15 5.96 0.68
CA VAL A 98 7.61 5.99 -0.69
C VAL A 98 6.51 4.92 -0.85
N GLY A 99 6.74 3.71 -0.36
CA GLY A 99 5.77 2.63 -0.43
C GLY A 99 4.47 2.93 0.33
N ILE A 100 4.58 3.33 1.60
CA ILE A 100 3.41 3.69 2.43
C ILE A 100 2.68 4.90 1.85
N GLY A 101 3.42 5.95 1.47
CA GLY A 101 2.89 7.18 0.90
C GLY A 101 2.12 6.94 -0.40
N SER A 102 2.64 6.07 -1.28
CA SER A 102 1.97 5.70 -2.53
C SER A 102 0.60 5.08 -2.28
N THR A 103 0.49 4.22 -1.27
CA THR A 103 -0.80 3.61 -0.91
C THR A 103 -1.76 4.65 -0.32
N LEU A 104 -1.30 5.55 0.55
CA LEU A 104 -2.13 6.60 1.17
C LEU A 104 -2.80 7.52 0.15
N LEU A 105 -2.22 7.69 -1.04
CA LEU A 105 -2.77 8.54 -2.10
C LEU A 105 -3.94 7.88 -2.84
N PHE A 106 -3.96 6.55 -2.99
CA PHE A 106 -4.88 5.87 -3.90
C PHE A 106 -5.75 4.80 -3.25
N THR A 107 -5.48 4.43 -1.99
CA THR A 107 -6.18 3.34 -1.30
C THR A 107 -7.17 3.89 -0.30
N THR A 108 -8.38 3.31 -0.30
CA THR A 108 -9.43 3.65 0.65
C THR A 108 -9.83 2.40 1.44
N PRO A 109 -10.30 2.53 2.71
CA PRO A 109 -10.83 1.39 3.47
C PRO A 109 -11.88 0.59 2.71
N TYR A 110 -11.88 -0.72 2.89
CA TYR A 110 -12.90 -1.61 2.34
C TYR A 110 -14.20 -1.38 3.11
N GLN A 111 -15.12 -0.62 2.51
CA GLN A 111 -16.51 -0.58 2.93
C GLN A 111 -17.23 -1.77 2.30
N GLU A 112 -17.54 -2.76 3.11
CA GLU A 112 -18.69 -3.62 2.81
C GLU A 112 -19.94 -2.77 2.96
N GLU A 113 -20.86 -2.83 2.00
CA GLU A 113 -22.14 -2.12 2.05
C GLU A 113 -22.97 -2.55 3.27
N HIS A 114 -22.78 -1.90 4.41
CA HIS A 114 -23.50 -2.23 5.63
C HIS A 114 -24.73 -1.35 5.86
N MET A 115 -24.86 -0.23 5.15
CA MET A 115 -26.07 0.60 5.20
C MET A 115 -26.40 1.20 3.84
N GLN A 116 -27.47 0.69 3.23
CA GLN A 116 -28.18 1.39 2.18
C GLN A 116 -29.33 2.16 2.83
N LEU A 117 -29.31 3.49 2.71
CA LEU A 117 -30.43 4.35 3.05
C LEU A 117 -31.39 4.37 1.87
N THR A 118 -32.54 3.73 2.02
CA THR A 118 -33.58 3.73 0.98
C THR A 118 -34.65 4.74 1.36
N PHE A 119 -34.92 5.70 0.47
CA PHE A 119 -35.99 6.68 0.62
C PHE A 119 -37.08 6.38 -0.42
N SER A 120 -38.32 6.19 0.05
CA SER A 120 -39.48 5.97 -0.82
C SER A 120 -40.60 6.92 -0.40
N SER A 121 -41.24 7.55 -1.38
CA SER A 121 -42.37 8.47 -1.17
C SER A 121 -43.52 8.05 -2.07
N THR A 122 -44.67 7.73 -1.46
CA THR A 122 -45.91 7.34 -2.14
C THR A 122 -47.10 7.93 -1.39
N ASN A 123 -48.01 8.62 -2.08
CA ASN A 123 -49.28 9.16 -1.54
C ASN A 123 -49.14 9.86 -0.18
N ASP A 124 -48.32 10.91 -0.09
CA ASP A 124 -48.03 11.69 1.13
C ASP A 124 -47.40 10.92 2.31
N GLU A 125 -47.01 9.65 2.12
CA GLU A 125 -46.23 8.89 3.08
C GLU A 125 -44.73 8.88 2.71
N TYR A 126 -43.88 9.11 3.71
CA TYR A 126 -42.43 9.09 3.58
C TYR A 126 -41.85 7.91 4.37
N LEU A 127 -41.21 6.97 3.66
CA LEU A 127 -40.56 5.82 4.26
C LEU A 127 -39.04 5.96 4.17
N ILE A 128 -38.39 5.92 5.33
CA ILE A 128 -36.94 5.81 5.47
C ILE A 128 -36.63 4.38 5.91
N GLY A 129 -36.02 3.60 5.03
CA GLY A 129 -35.63 2.21 5.29
C GLY A 129 -34.12 2.08 5.54
N PHE A 130 -33.76 1.38 6.62
CA PHE A 130 -32.39 0.94 6.87
C PHE A 130 -32.26 -0.52 6.43
N LYS A 131 -31.55 -0.78 5.33
CA LYS A 131 -31.24 -2.15 4.92
C LYS A 131 -29.89 -2.54 5.50
N TYR A 132 -29.91 -3.39 6.52
CA TYR A 132 -28.73 -4.00 7.12
C TYR A 132 -28.64 -5.45 6.66
N SER A 133 -27.55 -5.83 5.98
CA SER A 133 -27.28 -7.23 5.62
C SER A 133 -26.11 -7.70 6.46
N PHE A 134 -26.33 -8.76 7.24
CA PHE A 134 -25.28 -9.51 7.95
C PHE A 134 -24.54 -10.43 6.98
#